data_AF-A0A0U1DCC9-F1
#
_entry.id   AF-A0A0U1DCC9-F1
#
_cell.length_a   1.000
_cell.length_b   1.000
_cell.length_c   1.000
_cell.angle_alpha   90.00
_cell.angle_beta   90.00
_cell.angle_gamma   90.00
#
_symmetry.space_group_name_H-M   'P 1'
#
loop_
_entity.id
_entity.type
_entity.pdbx_description
1 polymer ?
#
loop_
_entity_poly.entity_id
_entity_poly.type
_entity_poly.pdbx_seq_one_letter_code
_entity_poly.pdbx_strand_id
1 'polypeptide(L)'
;MTTTAATTEVSDEDFAEILAQTRSFIRSAVLPRENEILATDQVPDDLRDQAKDMGLFGYAIPQQWGGLGLNLAQDVELAMEFGYTSLALRSMFGTNNGIAGQVLVGFGTDEQKSRWLEGIASGEVVASFALTEPGAGPTRRACAQRPFATGTIG
;
A
#
# COMPACT_ATOMS: atom_id res chain seq x y z
N MET A 1 -25.29 12.37 -5.10
CA MET A 1 -23.82 12.34 -4.98
C MET A 1 -23.32 11.41 -6.07
N THR A 2 -22.85 11.99 -7.17
CA THR A 2 -22.32 11.23 -8.30
C THR A 2 -20.91 10.80 -7.92
N THR A 3 -20.72 9.52 -7.64
CA THR A 3 -19.39 8.94 -7.50
C THR A 3 -18.72 9.05 -8.86
N THR A 4 -17.85 10.03 -9.04
CA THR A 4 -16.90 10.05 -10.15
C THR A 4 -16.01 8.83 -9.95
N ALA A 5 -16.30 7.75 -10.66
CA ALA A 5 -15.37 6.65 -10.77
C ALA A 5 -14.07 7.24 -11.31
N ALA A 6 -12.96 7.07 -10.58
CA ALA A 6 -11.66 7.48 -11.04
C ALA A 6 -11.43 6.79 -12.39
N THR A 7 -11.34 7.59 -13.45
CA THR A 7 -11.00 7.12 -14.78
C THR A 7 -9.66 6.42 -14.67
N THR A 8 -9.57 5.17 -15.11
CA THR A 8 -8.28 4.47 -15.20
C THR A 8 -7.35 5.26 -16.10
N GLU A 9 -6.18 5.64 -15.59
CA GLU A 9 -5.21 6.44 -16.35
C GLU A 9 -4.16 5.55 -17.06
N VAL A 10 -4.08 4.26 -16.72
CA VAL A 10 -3.10 3.31 -17.28
C VAL A 10 -3.72 2.44 -18.37
N SER A 11 -3.13 2.48 -19.57
CA SER A 11 -3.55 1.64 -20.69
C SER A 11 -3.19 0.17 -20.47
N ASP A 12 -3.83 -0.75 -21.19
CA ASP A 12 -3.51 -2.18 -21.08
C ASP A 12 -2.07 -2.50 -21.54
N GLU A 13 -1.53 -1.73 -22.49
CA GLU A 13 -0.16 -1.86 -22.96
C GLU A 13 0.83 -1.42 -21.87
N ASP A 14 0.64 -0.23 -21.29
CA ASP A 14 1.47 0.27 -20.18
C ASP A 14 1.38 -0.68 -18.98
N PHE A 15 0.19 -1.20 -18.68
CA PHE A 15 0.01 -2.16 -17.59
C PHE A 15 0.75 -3.47 -17.85
N ALA A 16 0.73 -3.98 -19.09
CA ALA A 16 1.47 -5.19 -19.43
C ALA A 16 2.98 -5.02 -19.18
N GLU A 17 3.53 -3.83 -19.45
CA GLU A 17 4.93 -3.51 -19.13
C GLU A 17 5.18 -3.44 -17.62
N ILE A 18 4.32 -2.76 -16.86
CA ILE A 18 4.40 -2.68 -15.39
C ILE A 18 4.38 -4.08 -14.77
N LEU A 19 3.46 -4.93 -15.23
CA LEU A 19 3.32 -6.30 -14.77
C LEU A 19 4.54 -7.14 -15.14
N ALA A 20 5.08 -7.00 -16.35
CA ALA A 20 6.29 -7.70 -16.78
C ALA A 20 7.52 -7.30 -15.95
N GLN A 21 7.68 -6.01 -15.67
CA GLN A 21 8.77 -5.50 -14.82
C GLN A 21 8.64 -6.01 -13.37
N THR A 22 7.42 -5.97 -12.82
CA THR A 22 7.13 -6.49 -11.48
C THR A 22 7.41 -7.99 -11.39
N ARG A 23 6.98 -8.76 -12.38
CA ARG A 23 7.31 -10.18 -12.49
C ARG A 23 8.82 -10.39 -12.51
N SER A 24 9.56 -9.67 -13.35
CA SER A 24 11.01 -9.79 -13.44
C SER A 24 11.70 -9.51 -12.10
N PHE A 25 11.30 -8.42 -11.42
CA PHE A 25 11.80 -8.06 -10.09
C PHE A 25 11.55 -9.19 -9.07
N ILE A 26 10.33 -9.72 -9.03
CA ILE A 26 9.99 -10.80 -8.09
C ILE A 26 10.79 -12.06 -8.39
N ARG A 27 10.89 -12.49 -9.65
CA ARG A 27 11.58 -13.76 -9.98
C ARG A 27 13.08 -13.68 -9.87
N SER A 28 13.66 -12.53 -10.20
CA SER A 28 15.12 -12.41 -10.37
C SER A 28 15.80 -11.81 -9.16
N ALA A 29 15.14 -10.92 -8.42
CA ALA A 29 15.72 -10.22 -7.28
C ALA A 29 15.18 -10.73 -5.94
N VAL A 30 13.87 -10.92 -5.82
CA VAL A 30 13.22 -11.25 -4.54
C VAL A 30 13.26 -12.74 -4.24
N LEU A 31 12.77 -13.58 -5.17
CA LEU A 31 12.63 -15.02 -4.99
C LEU A 31 13.95 -15.72 -4.58
N PRO A 32 15.13 -15.40 -5.17
CA PRO A 32 16.39 -16.02 -4.75
C PRO A 32 16.81 -15.68 -3.31
N ARG A 33 16.26 -14.62 -2.73
CA ARG A 33 16.62 -14.08 -1.41
C ARG A 33 15.60 -14.38 -0.31
N GLU A 34 14.61 -15.23 -0.57
CA GLU A 34 13.61 -15.60 0.44
C GLU A 34 14.21 -16.21 1.70
N ASN A 35 15.24 -17.05 1.55
CA ASN A 35 15.94 -17.64 2.69
C ASN A 35 16.72 -16.60 3.50
N GLU A 36 17.26 -15.57 2.83
CA GLU A 36 17.90 -14.44 3.51
C GLU A 36 16.87 -13.66 4.32
N ILE A 37 15.75 -13.28 3.70
CA ILE A 37 14.65 -12.54 4.34
C ILE A 37 14.13 -13.31 5.56
N LEU A 38 13.94 -14.62 5.44
CA LEU A 38 13.50 -15.47 6.54
C LEU A 38 14.52 -15.54 7.67
N ALA A 39 15.82 -15.63 7.35
CA ALA A 39 16.88 -15.75 8.34
C ALA A 39 17.16 -14.43 9.08
N THR A 40 16.98 -13.29 8.41
CA THR A 40 17.25 -11.95 8.97
C THR A 40 16.02 -11.25 9.53
N ASP A 41 14.82 -11.79 9.27
CA ASP A 41 13.54 -11.17 9.58
C ASP A 41 13.39 -9.75 8.98
N GLN A 42 14.04 -9.52 7.84
CA GLN A 42 14.09 -8.21 7.19
C GLN A 42 14.15 -8.34 5.68
N VAL A 43 13.32 -7.57 4.97
CA VAL A 43 13.49 -7.33 3.54
C VAL A 43 14.70 -6.42 3.32
N PRO A 44 15.72 -6.85 2.57
CA PRO A 44 16.91 -6.06 2.27
C PRO A 44 16.60 -4.66 1.72
N ASP A 45 17.41 -3.68 2.11
CA ASP A 45 17.17 -2.27 1.76
C ASP A 45 17.24 -2.02 0.26
N ASP A 46 18.09 -2.76 -0.47
CA ASP A 46 18.17 -2.66 -1.93
C ASP A 46 16.89 -3.12 -2.63
N LEU A 47 16.25 -4.20 -2.14
CA LEU A 47 14.94 -4.63 -2.64
C LEU A 47 13.83 -3.63 -2.28
N ARG A 48 13.93 -3.01 -1.10
CA ARG A 48 12.99 -1.98 -0.64
C ARG A 48 13.07 -0.74 -1.50
N ASP A 49 14.27 -0.25 -1.78
CA ASP A 49 14.48 0.95 -2.59
C ASP A 49 14.08 0.70 -4.04
N GLN A 50 14.42 -0.47 -4.61
CA GLN A 50 13.93 -0.87 -5.92
C GLN A 50 12.38 -0.91 -5.98
N ALA A 51 11.71 -1.41 -4.94
CA ALA A 51 10.25 -1.41 -4.89
C ALA A 51 9.64 0.00 -4.81
N LYS A 52 10.32 0.96 -4.16
CA LYS A 52 9.91 2.37 -4.17
C LYS A 52 10.10 3.00 -5.55
N ASP A 53 11.24 2.77 -6.19
CA ASP A 53 11.55 3.29 -7.52
C ASP A 53 10.54 2.78 -8.57
N MET A 54 10.06 1.55 -8.40
CA MET A 54 9.01 0.95 -9.22
C MET A 54 7.59 1.44 -8.87
N GLY A 55 7.41 2.30 -7.86
CA GLY A 55 6.11 2.83 -7.45
C GLY A 55 5.21 1.83 -6.70
N LEU A 56 5.76 0.70 -6.23
CA LEU A 56 4.97 -0.37 -5.60
C LEU A 56 4.43 0.03 -4.22
N PHE A 57 4.88 1.13 -3.63
CA PHE A 57 4.31 1.66 -2.38
C PHE A 57 2.96 2.36 -2.60
N GLY A 58 2.65 2.78 -3.83
CA GLY A 58 1.42 3.48 -4.20
C GLY A 58 0.68 2.86 -5.39
N TYR A 59 0.86 1.57 -5.70
CA TYR A 59 0.22 0.94 -6.86
C TYR A 59 -1.32 1.02 -6.86
N ALA A 60 -1.94 1.07 -5.68
CA ALA A 60 -3.40 1.21 -5.50
C ALA A 60 -3.84 2.66 -5.22
N ILE A 61 -2.93 3.63 -5.29
CA ILE A 61 -3.21 5.06 -5.07
C ILE A 61 -3.41 5.76 -6.43
N PRO A 62 -4.35 6.73 -6.55
CA PRO A 62 -4.53 7.50 -7.77
C PRO A 62 -3.28 8.29 -8.20
N GLN A 63 -3.10 8.48 -9.51
CA GLN A 63 -1.95 9.19 -10.09
C GLN A 63 -1.82 10.64 -9.61
N GLN A 64 -2.93 11.35 -9.37
CA GLN A 64 -2.90 12.71 -8.80
C GLN A 64 -2.17 12.82 -7.45
N TRP A 65 -1.96 11.69 -6.75
CA TRP A 65 -1.21 11.62 -5.49
C TRP A 65 0.11 10.84 -5.62
N GLY A 66 0.63 10.67 -6.84
CA GLY A 66 1.88 9.96 -7.11
C GLY A 66 1.80 8.43 -7.10
N GLY A 67 0.60 7.85 -7.09
CA GLY A 67 0.41 6.40 -7.25
C GLY A 67 0.39 5.97 -8.72
N LEU A 68 0.24 4.66 -8.97
CA LEU A 68 0.26 4.14 -10.35
C LEU A 68 -1.05 4.39 -11.12
N GLY A 69 -2.17 4.66 -10.44
CA GLY A 69 -3.45 4.95 -11.11
C GLY A 69 -4.08 3.75 -11.83
N LEU A 70 -3.77 2.54 -11.34
CA LEU A 70 -4.32 1.29 -11.86
C LEU A 70 -5.84 1.22 -11.63
N ASN A 71 -6.53 0.53 -12.54
CA ASN A 71 -7.90 0.10 -12.27
C ASN A 71 -7.93 -1.12 -11.36
N LEU A 72 -9.13 -1.48 -10.88
CA LEU A 72 -9.31 -2.61 -9.97
C LEU A 72 -8.80 -3.95 -10.54
N ALA A 73 -9.00 -4.21 -11.84
CA ALA A 73 -8.53 -5.47 -12.44
C ALA A 73 -7.01 -5.51 -12.51
N GLN A 74 -6.39 -4.42 -12.97
CA GLN A 74 -4.94 -4.23 -13.02
C GLN A 74 -4.31 -4.32 -11.61
N ASP A 75 -4.92 -3.69 -10.62
CA ASP A 75 -4.54 -3.72 -9.20
C ASP A 75 -4.53 -5.16 -8.65
N VAL A 76 -5.59 -5.93 -8.94
CA VAL A 76 -5.69 -7.35 -8.56
C VAL A 76 -4.66 -8.20 -9.29
N GLU A 77 -4.46 -7.99 -10.58
CA GLU A 77 -3.46 -8.73 -11.37
C GLU A 77 -2.04 -8.48 -10.88
N LEU A 78 -1.68 -7.24 -10.57
CA LEU A 78 -0.40 -6.89 -9.98
C LEU A 78 -0.25 -7.50 -8.58
N ALA A 79 -1.32 -7.46 -7.77
CA ALA A 79 -1.33 -8.04 -6.44
C ALA A 79 -1.13 -9.57 -6.44
N MET A 80 -1.64 -10.27 -7.45
CA MET A 80 -1.40 -11.70 -7.63
C MET A 80 0.07 -12.01 -7.90
N GLU A 81 0.80 -11.14 -8.62
CA GLU A 81 2.22 -11.37 -8.90
C GLU A 81 3.06 -11.33 -7.61
N PHE A 82 2.68 -10.52 -6.61
CA PHE A 82 3.31 -10.55 -5.27
C PHE A 82 3.13 -11.88 -4.52
N GLY A 83 2.12 -12.67 -4.88
CA GLY A 83 1.86 -13.99 -4.28
C GLY A 83 2.84 -15.09 -4.70
N TYR A 84 3.72 -14.81 -5.67
CA TYR A 84 4.72 -15.78 -6.13
C TYR A 84 5.99 -15.87 -5.29
N THR A 85 6.13 -15.02 -4.29
CA THR A 85 7.21 -15.03 -3.31
C THR A 85 6.64 -14.97 -1.90
N SER A 86 7.50 -15.07 -0.88
CA SER A 86 7.16 -14.88 0.51
C SER A 86 6.40 -13.57 0.69
N LEU A 87 5.35 -13.61 1.52
CA LEU A 87 4.49 -12.46 1.72
C LEU A 87 5.18 -11.30 2.47
N ALA A 88 6.45 -11.45 2.87
CA ALA A 88 7.25 -10.43 3.55
C ALA A 88 7.36 -9.16 2.69
N LEU A 89 7.70 -9.29 1.40
CA LEU A 89 7.78 -8.15 0.49
C LEU A 89 6.44 -7.42 0.39
N ARG A 90 5.36 -8.14 0.08
CA ARG A 90 4.00 -7.59 -0.02
C ARG A 90 3.55 -6.90 1.26
N SER A 91 3.96 -7.42 2.42
CA SER A 91 3.57 -6.88 3.72
C SER A 91 4.22 -5.52 4.00
N MET A 92 5.35 -5.22 3.36
CA MET A 92 6.11 -3.98 3.54
C MET A 92 5.35 -2.73 3.08
N PHE A 93 4.52 -2.86 2.03
CA PHE A 93 3.70 -1.77 1.48
C PHE A 93 2.21 -2.09 1.46
N GLY A 94 1.79 -3.27 1.93
CA GLY A 94 0.40 -3.71 1.88
C GLY A 94 -0.58 -2.81 2.65
N THR A 95 -0.14 -2.15 3.73
CA THR A 95 -0.98 -1.19 4.46
C THR A 95 -1.12 0.15 3.72
N ASN A 96 -0.05 0.59 3.03
CA ASN A 96 -0.07 1.78 2.18
C ASN A 96 -1.11 1.62 1.06
N ASN A 97 -1.06 0.51 0.32
CA ASN A 97 -1.97 0.25 -0.79
C ASN A 97 -3.36 -0.24 -0.35
N GLY A 98 -3.42 -0.90 0.81
CA GLY A 98 -4.65 -1.40 1.41
C GLY A 98 -5.31 -0.36 2.31
N ILE A 99 -5.54 -0.73 3.56
CA ILE A 99 -6.48 -0.03 4.43
C ILE A 99 -6.13 1.45 4.68
N ALA A 100 -4.86 1.84 4.78
CA ALA A 100 -4.51 3.23 5.06
C ALA A 100 -4.71 4.12 3.83
N GLY A 101 -4.15 3.73 2.68
CA GLY A 101 -4.33 4.48 1.43
C GLY A 101 -5.78 4.54 1.01
N GLN A 102 -6.49 3.42 1.00
CA GLN A 102 -7.90 3.38 0.58
C GLN A 102 -8.82 4.17 1.52
N VAL A 103 -8.56 4.18 2.83
CA VAL A 103 -9.34 5.01 3.77
C VAL A 103 -9.10 6.50 3.50
N LEU A 104 -7.85 6.91 3.29
CA LEU A 104 -7.54 8.31 2.97
C LEU A 104 -8.12 8.74 1.62
N VAL A 105 -8.00 7.91 0.58
CA VAL A 105 -8.57 8.18 -0.75
C VAL A 105 -10.10 8.29 -0.67
N GLY A 106 -10.76 7.34 0.00
CA GLY A 106 -12.23 7.27 0.06
C GLY A 106 -12.87 8.26 1.04
N PHE A 107 -12.21 8.55 2.17
CA PHE A 107 -12.84 9.25 3.30
C PHE A 107 -12.03 10.41 3.89
N GLY A 108 -10.80 10.63 3.43
CA GLY A 108 -9.98 11.75 3.89
C GLY A 108 -10.53 13.10 3.42
N THR A 109 -10.34 14.15 4.23
CA THR A 109 -10.51 15.55 3.78
C THR A 109 -9.44 15.90 2.75
N ASP A 110 -9.64 16.98 1.99
CA ASP A 110 -8.68 17.41 0.98
C ASP A 110 -7.32 17.76 1.60
N GLU A 111 -7.30 18.32 2.81
CA GLU A 111 -6.06 18.59 3.56
C GLU A 111 -5.38 17.30 4.01
N GLN A 112 -6.14 16.29 4.44
CA GLN A 112 -5.58 14.99 4.83
C GLN A 112 -5.01 14.26 3.63
N LYS A 113 -5.71 14.26 2.50
CA LYS A 113 -5.26 13.65 1.25
C LYS A 113 -3.96 14.28 0.77
N SER A 114 -3.94 15.61 0.66
CA SER A 114 -2.77 16.38 0.22
C SER A 114 -1.57 16.22 1.14
N ARG A 115 -1.80 16.08 2.44
CA ARG A 115 -0.72 15.91 3.41
C ARG A 115 -0.06 14.53 3.38
N TRP A 116 -0.83 13.48 3.10
CA TRP A 116 -0.38 12.10 3.38
C TRP A 116 -0.24 11.23 2.14
N LEU A 117 -1.07 11.38 1.11
CA LEU A 117 -1.13 10.40 0.03
C LEU A 117 0.15 10.38 -0.81
N GLU A 118 0.78 11.52 -1.08
CA GLU A 118 2.04 11.59 -1.83
C GLU A 118 3.18 10.86 -1.11
N GLY A 119 3.35 11.09 0.19
CA GLY A 119 4.37 10.40 0.99
C GLY A 119 4.11 8.90 1.15
N ILE A 120 2.84 8.49 1.19
CA ILE A 120 2.46 7.07 1.23
C ILE A 120 2.75 6.41 -0.12
N ALA A 121 2.43 7.09 -1.23
CA ALA A 121 2.64 6.57 -2.57
C ALA A 121 4.12 6.42 -2.93
N SER A 122 4.96 7.39 -2.53
CA SER A 122 6.41 7.33 -2.72
C SER A 122 7.12 6.29 -1.83
N GLY A 123 6.46 5.84 -0.76
CA GLY A 123 7.07 4.99 0.27
C GLY A 123 7.99 5.73 1.25
N GLU A 124 7.98 7.07 1.24
CA GLU A 124 8.60 7.89 2.30
C GLU A 124 7.87 7.71 3.64
N VAL A 125 6.54 7.55 3.58
CA VAL A 125 5.68 7.28 4.73
C VAL A 125 5.17 5.85 4.65
N VAL A 126 5.50 5.05 5.66
CA VAL A 126 4.89 3.73 5.87
C VAL A 126 3.71 3.88 6.82
N ALA A 127 2.52 3.59 6.33
CA ALA A 127 1.29 3.67 7.11
C ALA A 127 1.08 2.38 7.93
N SER A 128 0.43 2.52 9.09
CA SER A 128 0.04 1.42 9.95
C SER A 128 -1.44 1.52 10.32
N PHE A 129 -2.07 0.38 10.57
CA PHE A 129 -3.45 0.30 11.00
C PHE A 129 -3.55 -0.36 12.37
N ALA A 130 -3.73 0.46 13.41
CA ALA A 130 -3.83 0.01 14.79
C ALA A 130 -5.30 -0.27 15.16
N LEU A 131 -5.69 -1.55 15.11
CA LEU A 131 -7.04 -2.00 15.53
C LEU A 131 -6.99 -3.13 16.57
N THR A 132 -6.02 -4.03 16.50
CA THR A 132 -5.95 -5.21 17.36
C THR A 132 -5.44 -4.85 18.76
N GLU A 133 -6.21 -5.19 19.80
CA GLU A 133 -5.85 -5.01 21.22
C GLU A 133 -5.89 -6.36 21.98
N PRO A 134 -5.09 -6.56 23.04
CA PRO A 134 -5.20 -7.74 23.90
C PRO A 134 -6.62 -7.87 24.49
N GLY A 135 -7.34 -8.93 24.12
CA GLY A 135 -8.72 -9.19 24.58
C GLY A 135 -9.82 -8.70 23.62
N ALA A 136 -9.49 -7.87 22.63
CA ALA A 136 -10.39 -7.50 21.53
C ALA A 136 -10.02 -8.30 20.28
N GLY A 137 -10.44 -9.57 20.25
CA GLY A 137 -10.35 -10.43 19.06
C GLY A 137 -11.29 -9.96 17.93
N PRO A 138 -11.86 -10.87 17.10
CA PRO A 138 -12.64 -10.50 15.89
C PRO A 138 -13.88 -9.62 16.15
N THR A 139 -14.26 -9.41 17.40
CA THR A 139 -15.28 -8.45 17.81
C THR A 139 -14.72 -7.02 17.87
N ARG A 140 -14.72 -6.35 16.70
CA ARG A 140 -14.28 -4.95 16.51
C ARG A 140 -14.98 -3.90 17.41
N ARG A 141 -16.07 -4.27 18.09
CA ARG A 141 -16.82 -3.39 19.02
C ARG A 141 -16.21 -3.30 20.42
N ALA A 142 -15.21 -4.12 20.73
CA ALA A 142 -14.63 -4.20 22.08
C ALA A 142 -13.33 -3.40 22.26
N CYS A 143 -12.86 -2.66 21.24
CA CYS A 143 -11.73 -1.75 21.40
C CYS A 143 -12.00 -0.77 22.54
N ALA A 144 -11.13 -0.77 23.53
CA ALA A 144 -11.29 0.00 24.76
C ALA A 144 -10.57 1.35 24.70
N GLN A 145 -9.77 1.61 23.66
CA GLN A 145 -9.11 2.89 23.41
C GLN A 145 -10.15 4.01 23.37
N ARG A 146 -10.21 4.82 24.43
CA ARG A 146 -11.09 5.99 24.49
C ARG A 146 -10.39 7.17 23.83
N PRO A 147 -10.97 7.80 22.79
CA PRO A 147 -10.45 9.06 22.31
C PRO A 147 -10.65 10.11 23.41
N PHE A 148 -9.55 10.64 23.94
CA PHE A 148 -9.58 11.76 24.87
C PHE A 148 -9.35 13.05 24.07
N ALA A 149 -10.43 13.77 23.78
CA ALA A 149 -10.33 15.08 23.15
C ALA A 149 -9.99 16.13 24.23
N THR A 150 -8.74 16.60 24.26
CA THR A 150 -8.36 17.76 25.07
C THR A 150 -8.73 19.02 24.29
N GLY A 151 -10.02 19.37 24.28
CA GLY A 151 -10.48 20.66 23.80
C GLY A 151 -10.10 21.74 24.81
N THR A 152 -9.21 22.64 24.44
CA THR A 152 -9.01 23.88 25.21
C THR A 152 -10.15 24.82 24.85
N ILE A 153 -10.83 25.33 25.88
CA ILE A 153 -11.83 26.38 25.81
C ILE A 153 -11.12 27.66 25.34
N GLY A 154 -11.62 28.27 24.27
CA GLY A 154 -11.24 29.61 23.80
C GLY A 154 -12.46 30.30 23.22
#